data_AF-A0A353TWR3-F1
#
_entry.id   AF-A0A353TWR3-F1
#
_cell.length_a   1.000
_cell.length_b   1.000
_cell.length_c   1.000
_cell.angle_alpha   90.00
_cell.angle_beta   90.00
_cell.angle_gamma   90.00
#
_symmetry.space_group_name_H-M   'P 1'
#
loop_
_entity.id
_entity.type
_entity.pdbx_description
1 polymer ?
#
loop_
_entity_poly.entity_id
_entity_poly.type
_entity_poly.pdbx_seq_one_letter_code
_entity_poly.pdbx_strand_id
1 'polypeptide(L)'
;TRMKKILIIIGVAVAAFMFNSCVDDLEISPKNPDTILSGNLGDDPVYMEQVLAKIYASFIIVGQGANGGADIASSDEAFFTTMRALWNLQELPTDEAICAWGDIGIADLNTQTWSPSNPFLTALYQRLGLSITYANDFIGLTNGDNDPAVLRYNSEARFLRALAYYWQMDLFGNPP
;
A
#
# COMPACT_ATOMS: atom_id res chain seq x y z
N THR A 1 51.16 -14.23 -39.72
CA THR A 1 51.14 -13.46 -38.45
C THR A 1 50.32 -12.17 -38.52
N ARG A 2 50.25 -11.45 -39.65
CA ARG A 2 49.43 -10.22 -39.81
C ARG A 2 47.91 -10.48 -39.94
N MET A 3 47.55 -11.50 -40.71
CA MET A 3 46.15 -11.88 -40.97
C MET A 3 45.38 -12.33 -39.72
N LYS A 4 46.02 -13.12 -38.84
CA LYS A 4 45.42 -13.55 -37.56
C LYS A 4 45.14 -12.36 -36.62
N LYS A 5 45.98 -11.32 -36.65
CA LYS A 5 45.76 -10.10 -35.84
C LYS A 5 44.57 -9.29 -36.36
N ILE A 6 44.40 -9.20 -37.69
CA ILE A 6 43.25 -8.54 -38.32
C ILE A 6 41.95 -9.28 -37.99
N LEU A 7 41.95 -10.61 -38.07
CA LEU A 7 40.79 -11.44 -37.71
C LEU A 7 40.39 -11.30 -36.23
N ILE A 8 41.36 -11.21 -35.32
CA ILE A 8 41.09 -10.97 -33.89
C ILE A 8 40.51 -9.57 -33.66
N ILE A 9 41.05 -8.54 -34.31
CA ILE A 9 40.55 -7.16 -34.18
C ILE A 9 39.11 -7.05 -34.71
N ILE A 10 38.81 -7.68 -35.84
CA ILE A 10 37.45 -7.71 -36.40
C ILE A 10 36.51 -8.48 -35.47
N GLY A 11 36.96 -9.62 -34.92
CA GLY A 11 36.16 -10.39 -33.96
C GLY A 11 35.81 -9.60 -32.70
N VAL A 12 36.77 -8.83 -32.15
CA VAL A 12 36.54 -7.97 -30.99
C VAL A 12 35.62 -6.80 -31.32
N ALA A 13 35.77 -6.18 -32.50
CA ALA A 13 34.90 -5.10 -32.93
C ALA A 13 33.44 -5.57 -33.12
N VAL A 14 33.22 -6.73 -33.74
CA VAL A 14 31.88 -7.30 -33.92
C VAL A 14 31.26 -7.67 -32.56
N ALA A 15 32.04 -8.24 -31.63
CA ALA A 15 31.56 -8.54 -30.29
C ALA A 15 31.16 -7.28 -29.50
N ALA A 16 31.85 -6.15 -29.69
CA ALA A 16 31.51 -4.88 -29.04
C ALA A 16 30.17 -4.29 -29.52
N PHE A 17 29.76 -4.55 -30.77
CA PHE A 17 28.47 -4.09 -31.29
C PHE A 17 27.27 -4.96 -30.85
N MET A 18 27.50 -6.19 -30.36
CA MET A 18 26.45 -7.11 -29.91
C MET A 18 25.93 -6.81 -28.48
N PHE A 19 26.49 -5.84 -27.77
CA PHE A 19 26.02 -5.42 -26.43
C PHE A 19 25.02 -4.25 -26.45
N ASN A 20 24.51 -3.85 -27.62
CA ASN A 20 23.37 -2.93 -27.69
C ASN A 20 22.07 -3.71 -27.43
N SER A 21 21.82 -4.09 -26.19
CA SER A 21 20.49 -4.53 -25.78
C SER A 21 19.53 -3.34 -25.90
N CYS A 22 18.41 -3.52 -26.60
CA CYS A 22 17.33 -2.54 -26.61
C CYS A 22 16.78 -2.42 -25.18
N VAL A 23 17.23 -1.41 -24.44
CA VAL A 23 16.79 -1.10 -23.07
C VAL A 23 15.55 -0.21 -23.03
N ASP A 24 15.01 0.18 -24.19
CA ASP A 24 13.82 1.05 -24.27
C ASP A 24 12.53 0.37 -23.78
N ASP A 25 12.50 -0.96 -23.62
CA ASP A 25 11.34 -1.68 -23.05
C ASP A 25 11.28 -1.62 -21.51
N LEU A 26 12.26 -0.96 -20.86
CA LEU A 26 12.23 -0.68 -19.43
C LEU A 26 11.48 0.62 -19.09
N GLU A 27 11.25 1.51 -20.06
CA GLU A 27 10.42 2.71 -19.90
C GLU A 27 8.95 2.36 -20.09
N ILE A 28 8.37 1.78 -19.04
CA ILE A 28 6.94 1.48 -18.98
C ILE A 28 6.20 2.76 -18.62
N SER A 29 5.76 3.52 -19.61
CA SER A 29 4.70 4.51 -19.41
C SER A 29 3.35 3.78 -19.24
N PRO A 30 2.42 4.31 -18.41
CA PRO A 30 1.12 3.68 -18.22
C PRO A 30 0.40 3.56 -19.57
N LYS A 31 0.16 2.32 -20.03
CA LYS A 31 -0.58 2.07 -21.29
C LYS A 31 -2.06 2.48 -21.18
N ASN A 32 -2.57 2.62 -19.96
CA ASN A 32 -3.91 3.13 -19.71
C ASN A 32 -3.80 4.54 -19.10
N PRO A 33 -4.36 5.58 -19.74
CA PRO A 33 -4.35 6.94 -19.19
C PRO A 33 -5.09 7.05 -17.85
N ASP A 34 -5.97 6.10 -17.52
CA ASP A 34 -6.72 6.08 -16.26
C ASP A 34 -5.96 5.39 -15.10
N THR A 35 -4.75 4.89 -15.34
CA THR A 35 -3.93 4.27 -14.30
C THR A 35 -2.90 5.23 -13.73
N ILE A 36 -3.00 5.49 -12.43
CA ILE A 36 -2.01 6.27 -11.68
C ILE A 36 -0.90 5.33 -11.22
N LEU A 37 0.33 5.61 -11.64
CA LEU A 37 1.56 4.93 -11.28
C LEU A 37 2.52 5.97 -10.68
N SER A 38 3.61 5.51 -10.06
CA SER A 38 4.64 6.41 -9.54
C SER A 38 5.25 7.31 -10.63
N GLY A 39 5.36 6.80 -11.86
CA GLY A 39 5.98 7.51 -12.98
C GLY A 39 5.14 8.63 -13.62
N ASN A 40 3.82 8.65 -13.42
CA ASN A 40 2.92 9.66 -13.99
C ASN A 40 2.23 10.53 -12.92
N LEU A 41 2.62 10.40 -11.64
CA LEU A 41 1.97 11.12 -10.55
C LEU A 41 2.04 12.65 -10.73
N GLY A 42 3.07 13.16 -11.41
CA GLY A 42 3.25 14.57 -11.73
C GLY A 42 2.58 15.04 -13.03
N ASP A 43 1.97 14.14 -13.80
CA ASP A 43 1.41 14.46 -15.12
C ASP A 43 0.11 15.27 -15.02
N ASP A 44 -0.69 15.04 -13.96
CA ASP A 44 -1.90 15.79 -13.65
C ASP A 44 -1.94 16.08 -12.13
N PRO A 45 -2.11 17.35 -11.70
CA PRO A 45 -2.23 17.68 -10.27
C PRO A 45 -3.34 16.92 -9.54
N VAL A 46 -4.38 16.47 -10.25
CA VAL A 46 -5.48 15.67 -9.68
C VAL A 46 -4.99 14.29 -9.21
N TYR A 47 -3.95 13.72 -9.82
CA TYR A 47 -3.46 12.39 -9.46
C TYR A 47 -2.89 12.35 -8.03
N MET A 48 -2.17 13.39 -7.61
CA MET A 48 -1.70 13.49 -6.22
C MET A 48 -2.86 13.54 -5.23
N GLU A 49 -3.91 14.29 -5.54
CA GLU A 49 -5.12 14.36 -4.70
C GLU A 49 -5.83 13.02 -4.62
N GLN A 50 -5.93 12.28 -5.73
CA GLN A 50 -6.54 10.95 -5.77
C GLN A 50 -5.74 9.92 -4.95
N VAL A 51 -4.40 9.95 -5.04
CA VAL A 51 -3.55 9.07 -4.23
C VAL A 51 -3.63 9.44 -2.75
N LEU A 52 -3.65 10.73 -2.40
CA LEU A 52 -3.86 11.15 -1.02
C LEU A 52 -5.25 10.72 -0.50
N ALA A 53 -6.29 10.90 -1.32
CA ALA A 53 -7.65 10.48 -1.00
C ALA A 53 -7.74 8.97 -0.76
N LYS A 54 -6.94 8.15 -1.46
CA LYS A 54 -6.84 6.72 -1.21
C LYS A 54 -6.31 6.39 0.19
N ILE A 55 -5.35 7.17 0.71
CA ILE A 55 -4.85 7.02 2.09
C ILE A 55 -5.94 7.39 3.10
N TYR A 56 -6.68 8.48 2.88
CA TYR A 56 -7.83 8.81 3.73
C TYR A 56 -8.91 7.72 3.69
N ALA A 57 -9.21 7.22 2.49
CA ALA A 57 -10.27 6.24 2.26
C ALA A 57 -9.93 4.87 2.88
N SER A 58 -8.65 4.51 3.03
CA SER A 58 -8.25 3.20 3.58
C SER A 58 -8.77 2.96 5.00
N PHE A 59 -9.14 4.00 5.74
CA PHE A 59 -9.70 3.91 7.08
C PHE A 59 -11.21 3.59 7.11
N ILE A 60 -11.94 3.82 6.02
CA ILE A 60 -13.41 3.77 6.01
C ILE A 60 -14.01 2.83 4.97
N ILE A 61 -13.30 2.53 3.88
CA ILE A 61 -13.76 1.59 2.83
C ILE A 61 -12.77 0.44 2.65
N VAL A 62 -13.27 -0.67 2.11
CA VAL A 62 -12.49 -1.91 1.90
C VAL A 62 -11.43 -1.80 0.81
N GLY A 63 -11.62 -0.87 -0.12
CA GLY A 63 -10.66 -0.64 -1.18
C GLY A 63 -11.27 -0.05 -2.43
N GLN A 64 -10.42 0.05 -3.45
CA GLN A 64 -10.75 0.49 -4.80
C GLN A 64 -9.88 -0.30 -5.79
N GLY A 65 -9.73 -1.60 -5.52
CA GLY A 65 -8.95 -2.54 -6.33
C GLY A 65 -9.56 -2.74 -7.71
N ALA A 66 -9.25 -3.86 -8.36
CA ALA A 66 -9.77 -4.15 -9.71
C ALA A 66 -11.30 -3.97 -9.77
N ASN A 67 -11.77 -3.12 -10.69
CA ASN A 67 -13.19 -2.76 -10.85
C ASN A 67 -13.87 -2.20 -9.58
N GLY A 68 -13.12 -1.55 -8.68
CA GLY A 68 -13.66 -0.96 -7.45
C GLY A 68 -13.82 -1.95 -6.29
N GLY A 69 -13.26 -3.17 -6.40
CA GLY A 69 -13.30 -4.17 -5.33
C GLY A 69 -12.39 -3.87 -4.14
N ALA A 70 -12.32 -4.81 -3.18
CA ALA A 70 -11.44 -4.66 -2.02
C ALA A 70 -9.95 -4.71 -2.37
N ASP A 71 -9.13 -4.03 -1.57
CA ASP A 71 -7.66 -4.09 -1.71
C ASP A 71 -7.07 -5.38 -1.13
N ILE A 72 -7.80 -6.02 -0.20
CA ILE A 72 -7.45 -7.31 0.41
C ILE A 72 -8.53 -8.31 0.02
N ALA A 73 -8.12 -9.35 -0.72
CA ALA A 73 -9.03 -10.40 -1.17
C ALA A 73 -9.48 -11.27 0.01
N SER A 74 -10.79 -11.50 0.10
CA SER A 74 -11.46 -12.28 1.14
C SER A 74 -12.77 -12.84 0.61
N SER A 75 -13.33 -13.86 1.26
CA SER A 75 -14.68 -14.34 0.99
C SER A 75 -15.76 -13.35 1.44
N ASP A 76 -15.46 -12.52 2.44
CA ASP A 76 -16.22 -11.34 2.83
C ASP A 76 -15.28 -10.13 2.78
N GLU A 77 -15.45 -9.29 1.75
CA GLU A 77 -14.66 -8.08 1.58
C GLU A 77 -14.94 -7.05 2.69
N ALA A 78 -16.19 -6.93 3.13
CA ALA A 78 -16.63 -5.97 4.15
C ALA A 78 -16.02 -6.27 5.53
N PHE A 79 -15.55 -7.50 5.74
CA PHE A 79 -14.82 -7.91 6.94
C PHE A 79 -13.54 -7.08 7.14
N PHE A 80 -12.87 -6.68 6.06
CA PHE A 80 -11.62 -5.92 6.09
C PHE A 80 -11.84 -4.39 6.14
N THR A 81 -13.00 -3.93 6.59
CA THR A 81 -13.22 -2.50 6.85
C THR A 81 -12.47 -2.07 8.11
N THR A 82 -11.48 -1.19 7.98
CA THR A 82 -10.59 -0.77 9.08
C THR A 82 -11.35 -0.30 10.31
N MET A 83 -12.30 0.63 10.14
CA MET A 83 -13.07 1.17 11.27
C MET A 83 -13.96 0.12 11.96
N ARG A 84 -14.53 -0.83 11.20
CA ARG A 84 -15.32 -1.94 11.77
C ARG A 84 -14.43 -2.83 12.63
N ALA A 85 -13.26 -3.22 12.11
CA ALA A 85 -12.33 -4.07 12.84
C ALA A 85 -11.78 -3.36 14.09
N LEU A 86 -11.46 -2.06 13.98
CA LEU A 86 -11.04 -1.23 15.12
C LEU A 86 -12.11 -1.15 16.20
N TRP A 87 -13.35 -0.81 15.82
CA TRP A 87 -14.47 -0.75 16.76
C TRP A 87 -14.71 -2.09 17.45
N ASN A 88 -14.70 -3.20 16.70
CA ASN A 88 -14.88 -4.53 17.30
C ASN A 88 -13.79 -4.85 18.33
N LEU A 89 -12.54 -4.48 18.07
CA LEU A 89 -11.41 -4.76 18.97
C LEU A 89 -11.36 -3.83 20.18
N GLN A 90 -11.87 -2.61 20.07
CA GLN A 90 -11.90 -1.65 21.19
C GLN A 90 -13.16 -1.76 22.05
N GLU A 91 -14.27 -2.28 21.52
CA GLU A 91 -15.57 -2.25 22.22
C GLU A 91 -16.05 -3.62 22.70
N LEU A 92 -15.95 -4.67 21.87
CA LEU A 92 -16.49 -5.98 22.24
C LEU A 92 -15.75 -6.64 23.43
N PRO A 93 -14.45 -6.37 23.67
CA PRO A 93 -13.80 -6.80 24.89
C PRO A 93 -14.18 -5.99 26.14
N THR A 94 -14.94 -4.91 26.04
CA THR A 94 -15.22 -4.00 27.17
C THR A 94 -16.61 -4.25 27.76
N ASP A 95 -17.02 -3.39 28.70
CA ASP A 95 -18.35 -3.37 29.29
C ASP A 95 -19.37 -2.53 28.49
N GLU A 96 -18.96 -1.91 27.37
CA GLU A 96 -19.81 -0.99 26.61
C GLU A 96 -20.77 -1.71 25.63
N ALA A 97 -20.35 -2.83 25.04
CA ALA A 97 -21.12 -3.51 23.99
C ALA A 97 -20.94 -5.05 23.99
N ILE A 98 -21.97 -5.75 23.49
CA ILE A 98 -21.93 -7.19 23.20
C ILE A 98 -22.46 -7.42 21.78
N CYS A 99 -21.76 -8.23 21.00
CA CYS A 99 -22.20 -8.65 19.67
C CYS A 99 -22.75 -10.08 19.72
N ALA A 100 -24.03 -10.27 19.41
CA ALA A 100 -24.70 -11.57 19.45
C ALA A 100 -24.67 -12.33 18.09
N TRP A 101 -23.84 -11.88 17.15
CA TRP A 101 -23.71 -12.52 15.84
C TRP A 101 -22.85 -13.79 15.92
N GLY A 102 -23.13 -14.76 15.06
CA GLY A 102 -22.47 -16.07 15.03
C GLY A 102 -21.13 -16.11 14.28
N ASP A 103 -20.63 -14.95 13.85
CA ASP A 103 -19.39 -14.81 13.10
C ASP A 103 -18.20 -15.33 13.89
N ILE A 104 -17.28 -16.03 13.19
CA ILE A 104 -16.06 -16.57 13.78
C ILE A 104 -15.25 -15.42 14.41
N GLY A 105 -14.85 -15.60 15.66
CA GLY A 105 -14.05 -14.63 16.42
C GLY A 105 -14.85 -13.63 17.25
N ILE A 106 -16.15 -13.42 17.00
CA ILE A 106 -16.97 -12.48 17.80
C ILE A 106 -17.12 -12.96 19.25
N ALA A 107 -17.48 -14.23 19.44
CA ALA A 107 -17.65 -14.80 20.78
C ALA A 107 -16.36 -14.66 21.60
N ASP A 108 -15.22 -14.91 20.97
CA ASP A 108 -13.91 -14.81 21.61
C ASP A 108 -13.56 -13.37 22.04
N LEU A 109 -14.01 -12.36 21.28
CA LEU A 109 -13.85 -10.95 21.64
C LEU A 109 -14.73 -10.60 22.86
N ASN A 110 -16.02 -10.96 22.82
CA ASN A 110 -16.95 -10.74 23.92
C ASN A 110 -16.44 -11.35 25.25
N THR A 111 -15.73 -12.48 25.20
CA THR A 111 -15.28 -13.20 26.40
C THR A 111 -13.79 -13.04 26.70
N GLN A 112 -13.06 -12.23 25.93
CA GLN A 112 -11.61 -12.05 26.04
C GLN A 112 -10.78 -13.35 25.96
N THR A 113 -11.20 -14.29 25.11
CA THR A 113 -10.57 -15.61 24.94
C THR A 113 -9.95 -15.81 23.56
N TRP A 114 -9.71 -14.72 22.82
CA TRP A 114 -9.17 -14.80 21.47
C TRP A 114 -7.75 -15.38 21.43
N SER A 115 -7.46 -16.08 20.33
CA SER A 115 -6.10 -16.51 19.99
C SER A 115 -5.46 -15.51 19.01
N PRO A 116 -4.14 -15.61 18.75
CA PRO A 116 -3.49 -14.81 17.71
C PRO A 116 -4.07 -14.99 16.30
N SER A 117 -4.87 -16.04 16.06
CA SER A 117 -5.53 -16.29 14.77
C SER A 117 -6.94 -15.73 14.69
N ASN A 118 -7.38 -14.90 15.65
CA ASN A 118 -8.69 -14.27 15.56
C ASN A 118 -8.76 -13.39 14.29
N PRO A 119 -9.81 -13.52 13.47
CA PRO A 119 -9.86 -12.87 12.17
C PRO A 119 -9.94 -11.34 12.29
N PHE A 120 -10.56 -10.79 13.34
CA PHE A 120 -10.62 -9.34 13.53
C PHE A 120 -9.25 -8.72 13.84
N LEU A 121 -8.40 -9.43 14.60
CA LEU A 121 -7.00 -9.04 14.81
C LEU A 121 -6.25 -9.01 13.48
N THR A 122 -6.41 -10.05 12.66
CA THR A 122 -5.78 -10.14 11.34
C THR A 122 -6.25 -9.02 10.42
N ALA A 123 -7.56 -8.77 10.37
CA ALA A 123 -8.14 -7.72 9.54
C ALA A 123 -7.57 -6.35 9.90
N LEU A 124 -7.63 -5.95 11.18
CA LEU A 124 -7.12 -4.64 11.56
C LEU A 124 -5.61 -4.52 11.36
N TYR A 125 -4.83 -5.54 11.75
CA TYR A 125 -3.38 -5.51 11.61
C TYR A 125 -2.96 -5.30 10.14
N GLN A 126 -3.57 -6.04 9.22
CA GLN A 126 -3.29 -5.92 7.79
C GLN A 126 -3.75 -4.57 7.23
N ARG A 127 -4.90 -4.06 7.66
CA ARG A 127 -5.44 -2.77 7.17
C ARG A 127 -4.64 -1.56 7.63
N LEU A 128 -4.18 -1.56 8.88
CA LEU A 128 -3.29 -0.52 9.38
C LEU A 128 -1.94 -0.57 8.65
N GLY A 129 -1.40 -1.78 8.45
CA GLY A 129 -0.17 -1.98 7.67
C GLY A 129 -0.29 -1.45 6.23
N LEU A 130 -1.40 -1.76 5.57
CA LEU A 130 -1.68 -1.28 4.22
C LEU A 130 -1.80 0.25 4.14
N SER A 131 -2.45 0.88 5.13
CA SER A 131 -2.54 2.34 5.22
C SER A 131 -1.16 2.98 5.41
N ILE A 132 -0.28 2.36 6.20
CA ILE A 132 1.12 2.78 6.37
C ILE A 132 1.89 2.64 5.05
N THR A 133 1.71 1.53 4.31
CA THR A 133 2.34 1.34 2.99
C THR A 133 1.95 2.45 2.02
N TYR A 134 0.65 2.74 1.88
CA TYR A 134 0.18 3.82 1.00
C TYR A 134 0.78 5.18 1.37
N ALA A 135 0.83 5.49 2.67
CA ALA A 135 1.42 6.73 3.13
C ALA A 135 2.94 6.78 2.89
N ASN A 136 3.65 5.67 3.10
CA ASN A 136 5.09 5.59 2.83
C ASN A 136 5.41 5.82 1.35
N ASP A 137 4.65 5.21 0.45
CA ASP A 137 4.83 5.37 -0.99
C ASP A 137 4.59 6.83 -1.40
N PHE A 138 3.47 7.42 -0.95
CA PHE A 138 3.16 8.83 -1.23
C PHE A 138 4.23 9.78 -0.68
N ILE A 139 4.67 9.57 0.56
CA ILE A 139 5.74 10.37 1.18
C ILE A 139 7.02 10.23 0.37
N GLY A 140 7.39 9.01 -0.04
CA GLY A 140 8.59 8.75 -0.84
C GLY A 140 8.60 9.48 -2.17
N LEU A 141 7.45 9.54 -2.85
CA LEU A 141 7.29 10.22 -4.14
C LEU A 141 7.25 11.75 -4.04
N THR A 142 6.78 12.28 -2.91
CA THR A 142 6.59 13.74 -2.72
C THR A 142 7.69 14.40 -1.89
N ASN A 143 8.63 13.63 -1.33
CA ASN A 143 9.66 14.17 -0.46
C ASN A 143 10.63 15.06 -1.23
N GLY A 144 10.89 16.27 -0.72
CA GLY A 144 11.80 17.24 -1.34
C GLY A 144 11.16 18.13 -2.41
N ASP A 145 9.87 17.96 -2.68
CA ASP A 145 9.10 18.95 -3.43
C ASP A 145 8.92 20.23 -2.60
N ASN A 146 9.00 21.40 -3.26
CA ASN A 146 8.85 22.71 -2.63
C ASN A 146 7.50 23.37 -2.96
N ASP A 147 6.66 22.72 -3.76
CA ASP A 147 5.30 23.19 -4.00
C ASP A 147 4.49 23.19 -2.68
N PRO A 148 3.87 24.33 -2.31
CA PRO A 148 3.14 24.43 -1.05
C PRO A 148 1.99 23.43 -0.89
N ALA A 149 1.32 23.03 -1.97
CA ALA A 149 0.26 22.03 -1.92
C ALA A 149 0.84 20.63 -1.68
N VAL A 150 1.94 20.28 -2.34
CA VAL A 150 2.62 19.00 -2.16
C VAL A 150 3.18 18.88 -0.73
N LEU A 151 3.75 19.95 -0.18
CA LEU A 151 4.19 19.98 1.22
C LEU A 151 3.03 19.74 2.20
N ARG A 152 1.85 20.30 1.92
CA ARG A 152 0.65 20.06 2.71
C ARG A 152 0.21 18.59 2.60
N TYR A 153 0.11 18.05 1.39
CA TYR A 153 -0.28 16.65 1.14
C TYR A 153 0.67 15.65 1.79
N ASN A 154 1.99 15.90 1.73
CA ASN A 154 2.98 15.09 2.42
C ASN A 154 2.75 15.12 3.94
N SER A 155 2.45 16.29 4.49
CA SER A 155 2.17 16.45 5.93
C SER A 155 0.91 15.70 6.35
N GLU A 156 -0.14 15.73 5.53
CA GLU A 156 -1.37 14.95 5.73
C GLU A 156 -1.09 13.43 5.70
N ALA A 157 -0.35 12.95 4.70
CA ALA A 157 0.06 11.55 4.61
C ALA A 157 0.88 11.10 5.83
N ARG A 158 1.79 11.95 6.32
CA ARG A 158 2.56 11.69 7.56
C ARG A 158 1.67 11.58 8.79
N PHE A 159 0.64 12.43 8.90
CA PHE A 159 -0.33 12.36 9.97
C PHE A 159 -1.13 11.05 9.92
N LEU A 160 -1.64 10.67 8.75
CA LEU A 160 -2.40 9.43 8.58
C LEU A 160 -1.54 8.20 8.87
N ARG A 161 -0.27 8.21 8.47
CA ARG A 161 0.70 7.17 8.86
C ARG A 161 0.87 7.10 10.37
N ALA A 162 1.02 8.24 11.03
CA ALA A 162 1.17 8.29 12.49
C ALA A 162 -0.10 7.79 13.20
N LEU A 163 -1.29 8.10 12.68
CA LEU A 163 -2.56 7.58 13.20
C LEU A 163 -2.64 6.05 13.08
N ALA A 164 -2.24 5.49 11.93
CA ALA A 164 -2.19 4.04 11.76
C ALA A 164 -1.20 3.37 12.72
N TYR A 165 0.00 3.95 12.90
CA TYR A 165 0.97 3.47 13.88
C TYR A 165 0.48 3.60 15.32
N TYR A 166 -0.25 4.67 15.65
CA TYR A 166 -0.84 4.86 16.97
C TYR A 166 -1.77 3.69 17.32
N TRP A 167 -2.71 3.36 16.43
CA TRP A 167 -3.59 2.21 16.65
C TRP A 167 -2.86 0.87 16.65
N GLN A 168 -1.80 0.72 15.83
CA GLN A 168 -1.01 -0.51 15.91
C GLN A 168 -0.27 -0.65 17.24
N MET A 169 0.29 0.44 17.76
CA MET A 169 1.00 0.45 19.03
C MET A 169 0.04 0.22 20.21
N ASP A 170 -1.14 0.83 20.18
CA ASP A 170 -2.18 0.66 21.20
C ASP A 170 -2.63 -0.82 21.31
N LEU A 171 -2.89 -1.46 20.17
CA LEU A 171 -3.42 -2.83 20.14
C LEU A 171 -2.37 -3.95 20.13
N PHE A 172 -1.19 -3.71 19.55
CA PHE A 172 -0.18 -4.75 19.31
C PHE A 172 1.19 -4.44 19.93
N GLY A 173 1.35 -3.28 20.57
CA GLY A 173 2.56 -2.91 21.31
C GLY A 173 3.73 -2.46 20.42
N ASN A 174 4.31 -3.37 19.63
CA ASN A 174 5.50 -3.08 18.82
C ASN A 174 5.27 -3.41 17.33
N PRO A 175 4.73 -2.47 16.54
CA PRO A 175 4.52 -2.65 15.11
C PRO A 175 5.84 -2.82 14.32
N PRO A 176 5.77 -3.45 13.13
CA PRO A 176 6.93 -3.73 12.27
C PRO A 176 7.50 -2.49 11.56
#